data_AF-A0A3M2A4W1-F1
#
_entry.id   AF-A0A3M2A4W1-F1
#
_cell.length_a   1.000
_cell.length_b   1.000
_cell.length_c   1.000
_cell.angle_alpha   90.00
_cell.angle_beta   90.00
_cell.angle_gamma   90.00
#
_symmetry.space_group_name_H-M   'P 1'
#
loop_
_entity.id
_entity.type
_entity.pdbx_description
1 polymer ?
#
loop_
_entity_poly.entity_id
_entity_poly.type
_entity_poly.pdbx_seq_one_letter_code
_entity_poly.pdbx_strand_id
1 'polypeptide(L)'
;MVLIPSRLVAMVPPPRQGRGIVRGLAAALLVIVVGLGVLRARRAYVQSWFEDGPGGPAPALPTPTAEPLLAPWDGPVRVVVLDGLREATARTLPNLDALCRRGIDLRVDVGFPTVSLPVQHVLWTGKTQQQTGIWYRIAPLDHPPPGGLPGQVPGSVAVAESHLGIAGSFGFERVIPGPRDPSPPHWAPDAFEAAAVEAFGSKARLVFVHVLRIDEAGHRFGGGSAAYAEAAATADALLGRLAAAATGARIFVLADHGHRDDGGHGGAEPTIRIVRACVAGPGVPVRRVPPRGPPIHLVDLSAALFRSVGLESPPEAPGREVAAALAAPAKDRTLPAPSWWRWVVAAIVVASAGYAGARRRRWWASCPPWFAFAAAGCVVVFGLPSLSIPAVYPPLGRDAAVAMGPGLVLAVLGGVRSGHRGTSPLPAWWPSFAVPAAVGGACIVLSAGSPPLVPRWTAVGSLVAIAVGYGSIGWGIGWSLAAIVGRAVVGRRRSDG
;
A
#
# COMPACT_ATOMS: atom_id res chain seq x y z
N MET A 1 64.32 29.67 66.52
CA MET A 1 64.14 28.32 65.93
C MET A 1 62.71 27.88 66.25
N VAL A 2 61.84 27.79 65.24
CA VAL A 2 61.40 26.51 64.58
C VAL A 2 60.29 25.84 65.40
N LEU A 3 59.10 25.47 64.93
CA LEU A 3 58.40 25.50 63.63
C LEU A 3 56.91 25.29 63.94
N ILE A 4 56.01 25.96 63.20
CA ILE A 4 54.57 25.71 63.16
C ILE A 4 54.31 24.59 62.13
N PRO A 5 53.44 23.58 62.39
CA PRO A 5 52.82 22.80 61.32
C PRO A 5 51.36 23.21 61.11
N SER A 6 51.21 24.01 60.05
CA SER A 6 50.17 23.95 59.02
C SER A 6 49.02 22.94 59.21
N ARG A 7 47.81 23.47 59.49
CA ARG A 7 46.56 22.78 59.18
C ARG A 7 46.40 22.71 57.65
N LEU A 8 46.60 21.53 57.08
CA LEU A 8 46.16 21.22 55.72
C LEU A 8 44.62 21.33 55.67
N VAL A 9 44.13 22.42 55.10
CA VAL A 9 42.78 22.48 54.55
C VAL A 9 42.78 21.54 53.35
N ALA A 10 42.22 20.34 53.51
CA ALA A 10 41.87 19.51 52.38
C ALA A 10 40.82 20.28 51.56
N MET A 11 41.24 20.87 50.44
CA MET A 11 40.33 21.33 49.40
C MET A 11 39.54 20.12 48.91
N VAL A 12 38.32 19.97 49.43
CA VAL A 12 37.30 19.10 48.84
C VAL A 12 37.12 19.56 47.40
N PRO A 13 37.40 18.74 46.38
CA PRO A 13 37.18 19.15 45.00
C PRO A 13 35.69 19.48 44.83
N PRO A 14 35.34 20.50 44.02
CA PRO A 14 33.95 20.85 43.80
C PRO A 14 33.20 19.59 43.33
N PRO A 15 31.93 19.41 43.73
CA PRO A 15 31.22 18.18 43.48
C PRO A 15 31.24 17.86 41.98
N ARG A 16 31.39 16.56 41.67
CA ARG A 16 31.36 15.96 40.31
C ARG A 16 30.03 16.18 39.55
N GLN A 17 29.24 17.21 39.89
CA GLN A 17 27.92 17.55 39.33
C GLN A 17 27.97 17.95 37.84
N GLY A 18 29.08 18.55 37.37
CA GLY A 18 29.27 18.89 35.95
C GLY A 18 29.30 17.67 35.02
N ARG A 19 30.08 16.64 35.39
CA ARG A 19 30.29 15.43 34.58
C ARG A 19 29.04 14.55 34.46
N GLY A 20 28.17 14.55 35.48
CA GLY A 20 26.91 13.79 35.46
C GLY A 20 25.92 14.28 34.42
N ILE A 21 25.82 15.60 34.23
CA ILE A 21 24.86 16.20 33.28
C ILE A 21 25.37 16.16 31.85
N VAL A 22 26.66 16.35 31.62
CA VAL A 22 27.24 16.13 30.29
C VAL A 22 27.00 14.68 29.83
N ARG A 23 27.21 13.70 30.72
CA ARG A 23 26.89 12.29 30.44
C ARG A 23 25.40 12.05 30.20
N GLY A 24 24.53 12.71 30.97
CA GLY A 24 23.08 12.64 30.78
C GLY A 24 22.61 13.24 29.45
N LEU A 25 23.10 14.43 29.09
CA LEU A 25 22.81 15.07 27.81
C LEU A 25 23.33 14.25 26.62
N ALA A 26 24.53 13.67 26.74
CA ALA A 26 25.05 12.74 25.73
C ALA A 26 24.16 11.50 25.57
N ALA A 27 23.68 10.93 26.68
CA ALA A 27 22.76 9.79 26.65
C ALA A 27 21.36 10.15 26.12
N ALA A 28 20.86 11.37 26.37
CA ALA A 28 19.61 11.86 25.78
C ALA A 28 19.75 12.15 24.29
N LEU A 29 20.90 12.70 23.87
CA LEU A 29 21.25 12.85 22.46
C LEU A 29 21.30 11.49 21.76
N LEU A 30 21.87 10.46 22.40
CA LEU A 30 21.86 9.10 21.85
C LEU A 30 20.42 8.59 21.63
N VAL A 31 19.48 8.85 22.55
CA VAL A 31 18.06 8.50 22.36
C VAL A 31 17.46 9.22 21.15
N ILE A 32 17.77 10.50 20.95
CA ILE A 32 17.33 11.26 19.78
C ILE A 32 17.92 10.66 18.50
N VAL A 33 19.22 10.34 18.50
CA VAL A 33 19.92 9.71 17.37
C VAL A 33 19.31 8.35 17.03
N VAL A 34 18.97 7.52 18.03
CA VAL A 34 18.24 6.26 17.83
C VAL A 34 16.89 6.52 17.16
N GLY A 35 16.12 7.51 17.64
CA GLY A 35 14.84 7.89 17.03
C GLY A 35 14.97 8.30 15.56
N LEU A 36 15.96 9.15 15.23
CA LEU A 36 16.28 9.52 13.85
C LEU A 36 16.71 8.31 13.02
N GLY A 37 17.49 7.40 13.60
CA GLY A 37 17.88 6.14 12.99
C GLY A 37 16.68 5.26 12.62
N VAL A 38 15.68 5.15 13.50
CA VAL A 38 14.43 4.42 13.21
C VAL A 38 13.66 5.06 12.05
N LEU A 39 13.56 6.39 12.01
CA LEU A 39 12.90 7.10 10.90
C LEU A 39 13.65 6.92 9.57
N ARG A 40 14.99 6.91 9.60
CA ARG A 40 15.82 6.61 8.43
C ARG A 40 15.65 5.16 7.97
N ALA A 41 15.67 4.20 8.90
CA ALA A 41 15.45 2.78 8.61
C ALA A 41 14.06 2.55 8.01
N ARG A 42 13.02 3.23 8.54
CA ARG A 42 11.69 3.23 7.95
C ARG A 42 11.71 3.76 6.52
N ARG A 43 12.38 4.89 6.25
CA ARG A 43 12.45 5.44 4.89
C ARG A 43 13.05 4.44 3.92
N ALA A 44 14.17 3.79 4.29
CA ALA A 44 14.75 2.71 3.52
C ALA A 44 13.78 1.53 3.33
N TYR A 45 13.07 1.14 4.39
CA TYR A 45 12.05 0.08 4.32
C TYR A 45 10.90 0.43 3.37
N VAL A 46 10.43 1.68 3.35
CA VAL A 46 9.41 2.14 2.41
C VAL A 46 9.94 2.16 0.98
N GLN A 47 11.18 2.63 0.78
CA GLN A 47 11.81 2.66 -0.54
C GLN A 47 11.91 1.26 -1.16
N SER A 48 12.21 0.25 -0.35
CA SER A 48 12.29 -1.14 -0.84
C SER A 48 10.94 -1.75 -1.24
N TRP A 49 9.81 -1.06 -1.02
CA TRP A 49 8.50 -1.50 -1.53
C TRP A 49 8.36 -1.27 -3.03
N PHE A 50 9.07 -0.28 -3.57
CA PHE A 50 9.00 0.16 -4.97
C PHE A 50 10.05 -0.52 -5.86
N GLU A 51 10.78 -1.47 -5.31
CA GLU A 51 11.74 -2.30 -6.03
C GLU A 51 11.05 -3.59 -6.49
N ASP A 52 11.27 -3.96 -7.75
CA ASP A 52 10.80 -5.24 -8.25
C ASP A 52 11.62 -6.39 -7.63
N GLY A 53 10.94 -7.49 -7.33
CA GLY A 53 11.50 -8.70 -6.76
C GLY A 53 11.70 -9.82 -7.79
N PRO A 54 12.31 -10.94 -7.40
CA PRO A 54 12.52 -12.10 -8.28
C PRO A 54 11.22 -12.88 -8.59
N GLY A 55 10.07 -12.48 -8.03
CA GLY A 55 8.83 -13.23 -8.11
C GLY A 55 8.82 -14.49 -7.24
N GLY A 56 7.75 -15.26 -7.34
CA GLY A 56 7.49 -16.44 -6.52
C GLY A 56 6.72 -17.52 -7.30
N PRO A 57 6.47 -18.69 -6.68
CA PRO A 57 5.73 -19.76 -7.34
C PRO A 57 4.27 -19.36 -7.60
N ALA A 58 3.65 -20.02 -8.59
CA ALA A 58 2.23 -19.87 -8.85
C ALA A 58 1.39 -20.27 -7.63
N PRO A 59 0.31 -19.53 -7.31
CA PRO A 59 -0.64 -19.96 -6.29
C PRO A 59 -1.36 -21.24 -6.75
N ALA A 60 -1.58 -22.16 -5.82
CA ALA A 60 -2.40 -23.33 -6.08
C ALA A 60 -3.89 -22.93 -6.07
N LEU A 61 -4.50 -22.84 -7.25
CA LEU A 61 -5.92 -22.59 -7.43
C LEU A 61 -6.65 -23.91 -7.76
N PRO A 62 -7.75 -24.26 -7.07
CA PRO A 62 -8.52 -25.47 -7.38
C PRO A 62 -9.11 -25.42 -8.79
N THR A 63 -9.02 -26.52 -9.53
CA THR A 63 -9.48 -26.61 -10.92
C THR A 63 -10.54 -27.70 -11.05
N PRO A 64 -11.77 -27.48 -10.52
CA PRO A 64 -12.84 -28.45 -10.73
C PRO A 64 -13.15 -28.57 -12.22
N THR A 65 -13.55 -29.76 -12.65
CA THR A 65 -14.08 -29.97 -14.00
C THR A 65 -15.34 -29.13 -14.17
N ALA A 66 -15.36 -28.29 -15.20
CA ALA A 66 -16.50 -27.47 -15.55
C ALA A 66 -16.54 -27.24 -17.06
N GLU A 67 -17.75 -27.22 -17.62
CA GLU A 67 -17.95 -26.90 -19.03
C GLU A 67 -17.53 -25.45 -19.32
N PRO A 68 -16.72 -25.20 -20.35
CA PRO A 68 -16.26 -23.86 -20.68
C PRO A 68 -17.40 -22.88 -20.94
N LEU A 69 -17.42 -21.74 -20.25
CA LEU A 69 -18.44 -20.71 -20.49
C LEU A 69 -18.19 -19.90 -21.75
N LEU A 70 -16.93 -19.72 -22.14
CA LEU A 70 -16.56 -18.92 -23.29
C LEU A 70 -16.22 -19.82 -24.46
N ALA A 71 -17.02 -19.72 -25.52
CA ALA A 71 -16.71 -20.36 -26.79
C ALA A 71 -15.45 -19.74 -27.43
N PRO A 72 -14.72 -20.51 -28.26
CA PRO A 72 -13.68 -19.98 -29.14
C PRO A 72 -14.17 -18.74 -29.91
N TRP A 73 -13.26 -17.83 -30.19
CA TRP A 73 -13.59 -16.53 -30.78
C TRP A 73 -12.49 -16.04 -31.70
N ASP A 74 -12.85 -15.83 -32.96
CA ASP A 74 -11.93 -15.34 -34.00
C ASP A 74 -12.16 -13.86 -34.34
N GLY A 75 -13.23 -13.26 -33.81
CA GLY A 75 -13.59 -11.88 -34.06
C GLY A 75 -12.84 -10.85 -33.21
N PRO A 76 -13.16 -9.56 -33.36
CA PRO A 76 -12.52 -8.50 -32.60
C PRO A 76 -12.76 -8.61 -31.09
N VAL A 77 -11.74 -8.30 -30.30
CA VAL A 77 -11.79 -8.22 -28.83
C VAL A 77 -11.55 -6.79 -28.38
N ARG A 78 -12.31 -6.36 -27.38
CA ARG A 78 -12.25 -5.04 -26.78
C ARG A 78 -12.07 -5.16 -25.28
N VAL A 79 -11.20 -4.34 -24.71
CA VAL A 79 -10.94 -4.30 -23.28
C VAL A 79 -11.07 -2.85 -22.82
N VAL A 80 -11.92 -2.60 -21.82
CA VAL A 80 -12.00 -1.31 -21.13
C VAL A 80 -11.58 -1.51 -19.69
N VAL A 81 -10.56 -0.79 -19.24
CA VAL A 81 -10.25 -0.64 -17.82
C VAL A 81 -10.75 0.72 -17.37
N LEU A 82 -11.67 0.71 -16.41
CA LEU A 82 -12.15 1.88 -15.67
C LEU A 82 -11.30 1.97 -14.38
N ASP A 83 -10.11 2.56 -14.49
CA ASP A 83 -9.09 2.56 -13.42
C ASP A 83 -9.65 3.22 -12.16
N GLY A 84 -9.38 2.63 -10.99
CA GLY A 84 -9.86 3.15 -9.71
C GLY A 84 -11.37 3.05 -9.46
N LEU A 85 -12.16 2.41 -10.34
CA LEU A 85 -13.61 2.23 -10.16
C LEU A 85 -13.95 1.15 -9.13
N ARG A 86 -14.57 1.57 -8.02
CA ARG A 86 -15.06 0.67 -6.98
C ARG A 86 -16.23 -0.18 -7.44
N GLU A 87 -16.33 -1.38 -6.89
CA GLU A 87 -17.46 -2.27 -7.11
C GLU A 87 -18.82 -1.63 -6.78
N ALA A 88 -18.92 -0.92 -5.64
CA ALA A 88 -20.19 -0.31 -5.21
C ALA A 88 -20.69 0.73 -6.23
N THR A 89 -19.80 1.60 -6.70
CA THR A 89 -20.09 2.60 -7.74
C THR A 89 -20.36 1.94 -9.09
N ALA A 90 -19.58 0.94 -9.49
CA ALA A 90 -19.78 0.19 -10.74
C ALA A 90 -21.18 -0.44 -10.87
N ARG A 91 -21.85 -0.71 -9.74
CA ARG A 91 -23.21 -1.28 -9.72
C ARG A 91 -24.30 -0.23 -9.91
N THR A 92 -23.99 1.06 -9.80
CA THR A 92 -24.95 2.16 -10.02
C THR A 92 -24.86 2.73 -11.43
N LEU A 93 -23.86 2.33 -12.22
CA LEU A 93 -23.59 2.87 -13.55
C LEU A 93 -24.48 2.20 -14.63
N PRO A 94 -25.35 2.94 -15.33
CA PRO A 94 -26.37 2.35 -16.20
C PRO A 94 -25.82 1.69 -17.47
N ASN A 95 -24.81 2.25 -18.14
CA ASN A 95 -24.26 1.65 -19.36
C ASN A 95 -23.44 0.40 -19.06
N LEU A 96 -22.61 0.45 -18.00
CA LEU A 96 -21.88 -0.71 -17.49
C LEU A 96 -22.86 -1.83 -17.08
N ASP A 97 -23.92 -1.49 -16.36
CA ASP A 97 -24.92 -2.47 -15.96
C ASP A 97 -25.66 -3.07 -17.17
N ALA A 98 -26.06 -2.24 -18.14
CA ALA A 98 -26.68 -2.71 -19.38
C ALA A 98 -25.75 -3.65 -20.17
N LEU A 99 -24.46 -3.35 -20.24
CA LEU A 99 -23.46 -4.20 -20.90
C LEU A 99 -23.29 -5.53 -20.16
N CYS A 100 -23.06 -5.49 -18.84
CA CYS A 100 -22.84 -6.70 -18.05
C CYS A 100 -24.08 -7.60 -18.00
N ARG A 101 -25.29 -7.04 -18.07
CA ARG A 101 -26.54 -7.82 -18.15
C ARG A 101 -26.64 -8.70 -19.40
N ARG A 102 -25.88 -8.40 -20.46
CA ARG A 102 -25.87 -9.12 -21.74
C ARG A 102 -24.84 -10.24 -21.83
N GLY A 103 -24.08 -10.50 -20.77
CA GLY A 103 -23.04 -11.53 -20.79
C GLY A 103 -22.78 -12.11 -19.41
N ILE A 104 -21.50 -12.33 -19.09
CA ILE A 104 -21.05 -12.89 -17.82
C ILE A 104 -20.69 -11.72 -16.88
N ASP A 105 -21.52 -11.48 -15.85
CA ASP A 105 -21.30 -10.47 -14.81
C ASP A 105 -20.57 -11.09 -13.61
N LEU A 106 -19.38 -10.56 -13.30
CA LEU A 106 -18.39 -11.16 -12.40
C LEU A 106 -18.02 -10.20 -11.26
N ARG A 107 -17.60 -10.79 -10.15
CA ARG A 107 -16.78 -10.14 -9.12
C ARG A 107 -15.37 -10.68 -9.26
N VAL A 108 -14.38 -9.79 -9.33
CA VAL A 108 -12.99 -10.14 -9.53
C VAL A 108 -12.16 -9.62 -8.37
N ASP A 109 -11.33 -10.49 -7.83
CA ASP A 109 -10.27 -10.19 -6.88
C ASP A 109 -8.99 -9.92 -7.68
N VAL A 110 -8.51 -8.67 -7.62
CA VAL A 110 -7.35 -8.21 -8.40
C VAL A 110 -6.01 -8.53 -7.72
N GLY A 111 -6.04 -9.15 -6.54
CA GLY A 111 -4.85 -9.50 -5.78
C GLY A 111 -4.30 -8.35 -4.95
N PHE A 112 -2.99 -8.39 -4.67
CA PHE A 112 -2.31 -7.41 -3.84
C PHE A 112 -0.87 -7.17 -4.35
N PRO A 113 -0.35 -5.94 -4.30
CA PRO A 113 -1.05 -4.72 -3.92
C PRO A 113 -1.98 -4.23 -5.04
N THR A 114 -2.96 -3.41 -4.66
CA THR A 114 -3.97 -2.84 -5.56
C THR A 114 -3.43 -1.57 -6.23
N VAL A 115 -2.41 -1.72 -7.08
CA VAL A 115 -1.76 -0.65 -7.85
C VAL A 115 -1.91 -0.93 -9.35
N SER A 116 -2.25 0.08 -10.15
CA SER A 116 -2.68 -0.07 -11.55
C SER A 116 -1.72 -0.92 -12.39
N LEU A 117 -0.44 -0.56 -12.50
CA LEU A 117 0.51 -1.27 -13.37
C LEU A 117 0.71 -2.75 -12.95
N PRO A 118 0.96 -3.09 -11.68
CA PRO A 118 1.01 -4.47 -11.19
C PRO A 118 -0.26 -5.27 -11.46
N VAL A 119 -1.44 -4.67 -11.24
CA VAL A 119 -2.72 -5.36 -11.52
C VAL A 119 -2.91 -5.58 -13.02
N GLN A 120 -2.63 -4.57 -13.84
CA GLN A 120 -2.73 -4.71 -15.29
C GLN A 120 -1.68 -5.67 -15.85
N HIS A 121 -0.53 -5.81 -15.19
CA HIS A 121 0.42 -6.87 -15.49
C HIS A 121 -0.22 -8.26 -15.32
N VAL A 122 -1.05 -8.48 -14.29
CA VAL A 122 -1.83 -9.72 -14.15
C VAL A 122 -2.80 -9.90 -15.32
N LEU A 123 -3.52 -8.85 -15.70
CA LEU A 123 -4.46 -8.90 -16.82
C LEU A 123 -3.78 -9.34 -18.12
N TRP A 124 -2.60 -8.77 -18.43
CA TRP A 124 -1.92 -8.98 -19.71
C TRP A 124 -0.99 -10.20 -19.74
N THR A 125 -0.62 -10.77 -18.59
CA THR A 125 0.31 -11.93 -18.55
C THR A 125 -0.30 -13.19 -17.92
N GLY A 126 -1.42 -13.06 -17.22
CA GLY A 126 -2.01 -14.14 -16.44
C GLY A 126 -1.22 -14.51 -15.18
N LYS A 127 -0.09 -13.84 -14.89
CA LYS A 127 0.75 -14.10 -13.71
C LYS A 127 0.41 -13.11 -12.60
N THR A 128 0.20 -13.59 -11.38
CA THR A 128 -0.06 -12.75 -10.20
C THR A 128 1.12 -11.80 -9.89
N GLN A 129 0.87 -10.72 -9.16
CA GLN A 129 1.90 -9.79 -8.69
C GLN A 129 3.02 -10.53 -7.91
N GLN A 130 2.62 -11.53 -7.10
CA GLN A 130 3.55 -12.37 -6.35
C GLN A 130 4.44 -13.21 -7.27
N GLN A 131 3.88 -13.73 -8.37
CA GLN A 131 4.64 -14.54 -9.33
C GLN A 131 5.65 -13.72 -10.11
N THR A 132 5.29 -12.50 -10.48
CA THR A 132 6.11 -11.66 -11.37
C THR A 132 7.19 -10.92 -10.61
N GLY A 133 6.97 -10.66 -9.32
CA GLY A 133 7.88 -9.78 -8.58
C GLY A 133 7.64 -8.31 -8.86
N ILE A 134 6.61 -7.95 -9.64
CA ILE A 134 6.18 -6.57 -9.87
C ILE A 134 5.04 -6.29 -8.89
N TRP A 135 5.38 -5.67 -7.75
CA TRP A 135 4.42 -5.48 -6.65
C TRP A 135 3.93 -4.04 -6.58
N TYR A 136 4.77 -3.08 -6.19
CA TYR A 136 4.38 -1.68 -6.01
C TYR A 136 5.07 -0.77 -7.05
N ARG A 137 5.04 -1.18 -8.31
CA ARG A 137 5.67 -0.44 -9.41
C ARG A 137 4.70 0.61 -9.99
N ILE A 138 5.14 1.87 -9.97
CA ILE A 138 4.41 3.01 -10.55
C ILE A 138 5.05 3.42 -11.88
N ALA A 139 6.37 3.24 -12.00
CA ALA A 139 7.10 3.55 -13.22
C ALA A 139 6.79 2.55 -14.35
N PRO A 140 6.79 2.99 -15.63
CA PRO A 140 6.60 2.09 -16.76
C PRO A 140 7.60 0.94 -16.76
N LEU A 141 7.25 -0.19 -17.36
CA LEU A 141 8.18 -1.30 -17.57
C LEU A 141 9.22 -0.91 -18.62
N ASP A 142 10.46 -1.38 -18.42
CA ASP A 142 11.55 -1.12 -19.35
C ASP A 142 11.36 -1.88 -20.67
N HIS A 143 10.76 -3.07 -20.59
CA HIS A 143 10.40 -3.90 -21.73
C HIS A 143 9.03 -4.54 -21.53
N PRO A 144 8.26 -4.78 -22.61
CA PRO A 144 7.06 -5.59 -22.54
C PRO A 144 7.33 -6.96 -21.91
N PRO A 145 6.41 -7.48 -21.08
CA PRO A 145 6.59 -8.76 -20.45
C PRO A 145 6.63 -9.89 -21.49
N PRO A 146 7.59 -10.83 -21.40
CA PRO A 146 7.63 -11.99 -22.30
C PRO A 146 6.34 -12.80 -22.21
N GLY A 147 5.77 -13.15 -23.38
CA GLY A 147 4.48 -13.86 -23.44
C GLY A 147 3.28 -13.02 -22.98
N GLY A 148 3.44 -11.70 -22.84
CA GLY A 148 2.33 -10.78 -22.65
C GLY A 148 1.37 -10.81 -23.84
N LEU A 149 0.07 -10.77 -23.57
CA LEU A 149 -0.97 -10.92 -24.58
C LEU A 149 -0.91 -9.84 -25.69
N PRO A 150 -0.77 -8.54 -25.40
CA PRO A 150 -0.86 -7.53 -26.46
C PRO A 150 0.22 -7.65 -27.53
N GLY A 151 1.45 -8.00 -27.13
CA GLY A 151 2.59 -8.20 -28.04
C GLY A 151 2.48 -9.43 -28.94
N GLN A 152 1.51 -10.32 -28.69
CA GLN A 152 1.24 -11.51 -29.51
C GLN A 152 0.09 -11.31 -30.50
N VAL A 153 -0.59 -10.17 -30.46
CA VAL A 153 -1.76 -9.90 -31.31
C VAL A 153 -1.39 -8.81 -32.33
N PRO A 154 -1.18 -9.17 -33.61
CA PRO A 154 -0.91 -8.20 -34.67
C PRO A 154 -2.03 -7.18 -34.80
N GLY A 155 -1.64 -5.93 -35.01
CA GLY A 155 -2.54 -4.77 -35.10
C GLY A 155 -3.20 -4.42 -33.77
N SER A 156 -2.66 -4.83 -32.62
CA SER A 156 -3.19 -4.47 -31.31
C SER A 156 -3.06 -2.96 -31.05
N VAL A 157 -4.12 -2.36 -30.52
CA VAL A 157 -4.19 -0.92 -30.24
C VAL A 157 -4.50 -0.67 -28.77
N ALA A 158 -3.78 0.24 -28.14
CA ALA A 158 -4.14 0.80 -26.84
C ALA A 158 -4.41 2.30 -26.97
N VAL A 159 -5.45 2.78 -26.28
CA VAL A 159 -5.77 4.20 -26.14
C VAL A 159 -5.85 4.51 -24.65
N ALA A 160 -5.04 5.43 -24.16
CA ALA A 160 -4.97 5.74 -22.73
C ALA A 160 -5.28 7.21 -22.46
N GLU A 161 -6.18 7.47 -21.51
CA GLU A 161 -6.60 8.82 -21.14
C GLU A 161 -5.46 9.66 -20.56
N SER A 162 -4.66 9.06 -19.68
CA SER A 162 -3.41 9.65 -19.17
C SER A 162 -2.53 8.51 -18.64
N HIS A 163 -1.39 8.84 -18.03
CA HIS A 163 -0.42 7.85 -17.51
C HIS A 163 -0.05 6.79 -18.56
N LEU A 164 0.27 7.26 -19.79
CA LEU A 164 0.54 6.46 -21.00
C LEU A 164 1.55 5.34 -20.78
N GLY A 165 2.45 5.50 -19.81
CA GLY A 165 3.42 4.50 -19.42
C GLY A 165 2.82 3.16 -19.01
N ILE A 166 1.60 3.13 -18.46
CA ILE A 166 0.91 1.87 -18.12
C ILE A 166 0.58 1.12 -19.40
N ALA A 167 -0.16 1.72 -20.33
CA ALA A 167 -0.49 1.09 -21.61
C ALA A 167 0.75 0.77 -22.45
N GLY A 168 1.76 1.64 -22.43
CA GLY A 168 3.04 1.45 -23.11
C GLY A 168 3.89 0.29 -22.58
N SER A 169 3.59 -0.21 -21.37
CA SER A 169 4.36 -1.28 -20.73
C SER A 169 4.08 -2.67 -21.27
N PHE A 170 2.98 -2.89 -22.02
CA PHE A 170 2.49 -4.25 -22.31
C PHE A 170 2.66 -4.71 -23.77
N GLY A 171 3.34 -3.91 -24.59
CA GLY A 171 3.71 -4.31 -25.95
C GLY A 171 2.58 -4.26 -26.97
N PHE A 172 1.58 -3.40 -26.79
CA PHE A 172 0.63 -3.07 -27.86
C PHE A 172 1.39 -2.55 -29.08
N GLU A 173 1.01 -3.00 -30.28
CA GLU A 173 1.67 -2.57 -31.52
C GLU A 173 1.53 -1.06 -31.73
N ARG A 174 0.36 -0.51 -31.39
CA ARG A 174 0.10 0.94 -31.40
C ARG A 174 -0.48 1.41 -30.09
N VAL A 175 0.14 2.43 -29.48
CA VAL A 175 -0.37 3.13 -28.30
C VAL A 175 -0.72 4.57 -28.69
N ILE A 176 -1.88 5.05 -28.26
CA ILE A 176 -2.42 6.37 -28.60
C ILE A 176 -2.72 7.16 -27.30
N PRO A 177 -2.13 8.36 -27.13
CA PRO A 177 -1.01 8.90 -27.91
C PRO A 177 0.26 8.03 -27.76
N GLY A 178 1.20 8.19 -28.70
CA GLY A 178 2.44 7.42 -28.70
C GLY A 178 3.33 7.76 -27.49
N PRO A 179 4.17 6.83 -26.98
CA PRO A 179 5.00 7.03 -25.78
C PRO A 179 6.06 8.15 -25.88
N ARG A 180 6.28 8.71 -27.08
CA ARG A 180 7.26 9.78 -27.36
C ARG A 180 6.60 11.07 -27.85
N ASP A 181 5.27 11.16 -27.85
CA ASP A 181 4.57 12.37 -28.27
C ASP A 181 4.77 13.49 -27.21
N PRO A 182 5.40 14.63 -27.53
CA PRO A 182 5.72 15.68 -26.56
C PRO A 182 4.53 16.56 -26.11
N SER A 183 3.29 16.28 -26.51
CA SER A 183 2.09 17.05 -26.12
C SER A 183 1.34 16.41 -24.92
N PRO A 184 0.73 17.20 -24.01
CA PRO A 184 0.87 17.10 -22.54
C PRO A 184 0.14 15.91 -21.88
N PRO A 185 0.30 15.70 -20.55
CA PRO A 185 -0.31 14.57 -19.80
C PRO A 185 -1.83 14.44 -19.86
N HIS A 186 -2.55 15.37 -20.51
CA HIS A 186 -3.97 15.29 -20.77
C HIS A 186 -4.25 15.68 -22.22
N TRP A 187 -5.08 14.87 -22.89
CA TRP A 187 -5.60 15.12 -24.24
C TRP A 187 -6.30 16.49 -24.31
N ALA A 188 -6.52 17.00 -25.54
CA ALA A 188 -7.61 17.98 -25.70
C ALA A 188 -8.92 17.35 -25.16
N PRO A 189 -9.80 18.10 -24.48
CA PRO A 189 -10.89 17.54 -23.65
C PRO A 189 -11.72 16.42 -24.30
N ASP A 190 -12.01 16.53 -25.61
CA ASP A 190 -12.82 15.54 -26.33
C ASP A 190 -11.99 14.54 -27.18
N ALA A 191 -10.68 14.78 -27.32
CA ALA A 191 -9.83 14.02 -28.24
C ALA A 191 -9.60 12.57 -27.78
N PHE A 192 -9.48 12.34 -26.47
CA PHE A 192 -9.41 10.97 -25.92
C PHE A 192 -10.66 10.17 -26.28
N GLU A 193 -11.83 10.74 -26.02
CA GLU A 193 -13.11 10.05 -26.19
C GLU A 193 -13.35 9.71 -27.67
N ALA A 194 -13.02 10.64 -28.57
CA ALA A 194 -13.07 10.42 -30.01
C ALA A 194 -12.11 9.30 -30.46
N ALA A 195 -10.83 9.36 -30.04
CA ALA A 195 -9.83 8.35 -30.39
C ALA A 195 -10.18 6.97 -29.82
N ALA A 196 -10.73 6.91 -28.60
CA ALA A 196 -11.19 5.69 -27.97
C ALA A 196 -12.35 5.05 -28.74
N VAL A 197 -13.36 5.85 -29.13
CA VAL A 197 -14.50 5.39 -29.94
C VAL A 197 -14.06 4.93 -31.32
N GLU A 198 -13.19 5.68 -32.00
CA GLU A 198 -12.63 5.30 -33.31
C GLU A 198 -11.86 3.98 -33.22
N ALA A 199 -10.96 3.85 -32.25
CA ALA A 199 -10.19 2.62 -32.05
C ALA A 199 -11.11 1.44 -31.73
N PHE A 200 -12.13 1.61 -30.87
CA PHE A 200 -13.09 0.56 -30.53
C PHE A 200 -13.94 0.12 -31.75
N GLY A 201 -14.27 1.02 -32.66
CA GLY A 201 -14.98 0.70 -33.91
C GLY A 201 -14.08 0.12 -35.01
N SER A 202 -12.76 0.08 -34.81
CA SER A 202 -11.81 -0.31 -35.85
C SER A 202 -11.78 -1.82 -36.15
N LYS A 203 -11.07 -2.20 -37.21
CA LYS A 203 -10.84 -3.61 -37.57
C LYS A 203 -9.76 -4.31 -36.74
N ALA A 204 -9.12 -3.62 -35.79
CA ALA A 204 -8.08 -4.18 -34.95
C ALA A 204 -8.56 -5.41 -34.16
N ARG A 205 -7.72 -6.45 -34.11
CA ARG A 205 -8.05 -7.73 -33.45
C ARG A 205 -8.20 -7.57 -31.94
N LEU A 206 -7.41 -6.69 -31.34
CA LEU A 206 -7.45 -6.33 -29.92
C LEU A 206 -7.38 -4.81 -29.79
N VAL A 207 -8.30 -4.24 -29.03
CA VAL A 207 -8.27 -2.82 -28.65
C VAL A 207 -8.43 -2.70 -27.14
N PHE A 208 -7.56 -1.91 -26.52
CA PHE A 208 -7.60 -1.56 -25.12
C PHE A 208 -7.89 -0.08 -24.95
N VAL A 209 -8.87 0.28 -24.12
CA VAL A 209 -9.11 1.66 -23.67
C VAL A 209 -8.90 1.73 -22.16
N HIS A 210 -8.01 2.61 -21.74
CA HIS A 210 -7.67 2.88 -20.34
C HIS A 210 -8.24 4.23 -19.92
N VAL A 211 -9.29 4.22 -19.09
CA VAL A 211 -9.96 5.40 -18.56
C VAL A 211 -9.41 5.68 -17.16
N LEU A 212 -8.77 6.84 -16.94
CA LEU A 212 -8.08 7.16 -15.69
C LEU A 212 -8.81 8.19 -14.81
N ARG A 213 -9.72 8.99 -15.37
CA ARG A 213 -10.39 10.10 -14.64
C ARG A 213 -11.00 9.70 -13.28
N ILE A 214 -11.43 8.45 -13.12
CA ILE A 214 -12.02 7.93 -11.89
C ILE A 214 -10.96 7.79 -10.79
N ASP A 215 -9.80 7.23 -11.12
CA ASP A 215 -8.65 7.11 -10.25
C ASP A 215 -8.10 8.49 -9.86
N GLU A 216 -7.93 9.40 -10.83
CA GLU A 216 -7.51 10.78 -10.57
C GLU A 216 -8.45 11.50 -9.59
N ALA A 217 -9.76 11.35 -9.77
CA ALA A 217 -10.76 11.89 -8.85
C ALA A 217 -10.71 11.20 -7.48
N GLY A 218 -10.48 9.88 -7.44
CA GLY A 218 -10.37 9.10 -6.21
C GLY A 218 -9.14 9.47 -5.37
N HIS A 219 -8.02 9.77 -6.02
CA HIS A 219 -6.84 10.33 -5.37
C HIS A 219 -7.06 11.73 -4.82
N ARG A 220 -7.71 12.60 -5.59
CA ARG A 220 -7.85 14.02 -5.24
C ARG A 220 -8.95 14.29 -4.22
N PHE A 221 -10.06 13.57 -4.30
CA PHE A 221 -11.27 13.87 -3.53
C PHE A 221 -11.79 12.70 -2.70
N GLY A 222 -11.21 11.51 -2.87
CA GLY A 222 -11.70 10.29 -2.23
C GLY A 222 -12.88 9.68 -2.98
N GLY A 223 -12.99 8.35 -2.92
CA GLY A 223 -14.03 7.66 -3.71
C GLY A 223 -15.43 7.72 -3.11
N GLY A 224 -15.61 8.37 -1.95
CA GLY A 224 -16.92 8.72 -1.39
C GLY A 224 -17.41 10.11 -1.84
N SER A 225 -16.65 10.84 -2.65
CA SER A 225 -16.95 12.22 -3.04
C SER A 225 -17.89 12.33 -4.24
N ALA A 226 -18.56 13.49 -4.34
CA ALA A 226 -19.36 13.85 -5.52
C ALA A 226 -18.51 13.91 -6.81
N ALA A 227 -17.28 14.44 -6.72
CA ALA A 227 -16.37 14.53 -7.87
C ALA A 227 -15.98 13.13 -8.40
N TYR A 228 -15.77 12.16 -7.51
CA TYR A 228 -15.55 10.77 -7.91
C TYR A 228 -16.78 10.15 -8.58
N ALA A 229 -17.98 10.39 -8.04
CA ALA A 229 -19.23 9.92 -8.62
C ALA A 229 -19.48 10.52 -10.02
N GLU A 230 -19.18 11.80 -10.21
CA GLU A 230 -19.24 12.49 -11.50
C GLU A 230 -18.24 11.90 -12.50
N ALA A 231 -16.97 11.71 -12.11
CA ALA A 231 -15.96 11.08 -12.96
C ALA A 231 -16.39 9.67 -13.42
N ALA A 232 -16.98 8.87 -12.51
CA ALA A 232 -17.52 7.56 -12.82
C ALA A 232 -18.72 7.62 -13.79
N ALA A 233 -19.61 8.59 -13.63
CA ALA A 233 -20.74 8.80 -14.55
C ALA A 233 -20.27 9.20 -15.95
N THR A 234 -19.28 10.08 -16.06
CA THR A 234 -18.71 10.49 -17.35
C THR A 234 -18.00 9.32 -18.04
N ALA A 235 -17.27 8.50 -17.28
CA ALA A 235 -16.65 7.27 -17.80
C ALA A 235 -17.69 6.24 -18.27
N ASP A 236 -18.82 6.11 -17.56
CA ASP A 236 -19.94 5.24 -17.97
C ASP A 236 -20.60 5.72 -19.27
N ALA A 237 -20.78 7.04 -19.44
CA ALA A 237 -21.29 7.60 -20.69
C ALA A 237 -20.36 7.30 -21.88
N LEU A 238 -19.03 7.40 -21.68
CA LEU A 238 -18.05 6.97 -22.68
C LEU A 238 -18.19 5.47 -22.97
N LEU A 239 -18.29 4.61 -21.95
CA LEU A 239 -18.48 3.17 -22.13
C LEU A 239 -19.71 2.85 -22.98
N GLY A 240 -20.82 3.58 -22.81
CA GLY A 240 -22.01 3.46 -23.65
C GLY A 240 -21.70 3.69 -25.14
N ARG A 241 -20.95 4.74 -25.46
CA ARG A 241 -20.52 5.03 -26.84
C ARG A 241 -19.52 4.01 -27.39
N LEU A 242 -18.58 3.54 -26.57
CA LEU A 242 -17.64 2.48 -26.93
C LEU A 242 -18.38 1.18 -27.28
N ALA A 243 -19.36 0.78 -26.46
CA ALA A 243 -20.17 -0.41 -26.68
C ALA A 243 -21.03 -0.29 -27.94
N ALA A 244 -21.50 0.91 -28.29
CA ALA A 244 -22.23 1.16 -29.52
C ALA A 244 -21.33 1.07 -30.77
N ALA A 245 -20.08 1.53 -30.69
CA ALA A 245 -19.12 1.47 -31.79
C ALA A 245 -18.58 0.05 -32.06
N ALA A 246 -18.48 -0.79 -31.02
CA ALA A 246 -17.89 -2.12 -31.09
C ALA A 246 -18.88 -3.22 -31.55
N THR A 247 -19.57 -3.01 -32.68
CA THR A 247 -20.53 -3.98 -33.21
C THR A 247 -19.84 -5.31 -33.56
N GLY A 248 -20.36 -6.42 -33.03
CA GLY A 248 -19.82 -7.75 -33.32
C GLY A 248 -18.51 -8.10 -32.59
N ALA A 249 -18.06 -7.27 -31.65
CA ALA A 249 -16.88 -7.57 -30.83
C ALA A 249 -17.25 -8.25 -29.51
N ARG A 250 -16.31 -9.03 -28.96
CA ARG A 250 -16.36 -9.47 -27.56
C ARG A 250 -15.71 -8.39 -26.67
N ILE A 251 -16.46 -7.88 -25.71
CA ILE A 251 -16.07 -6.76 -24.85
C ILE A 251 -15.83 -7.26 -23.43
N PHE A 252 -14.63 -6.99 -22.92
CA PHE A 252 -14.24 -7.13 -21.53
C PHE A 252 -14.25 -5.75 -20.88
N VAL A 253 -14.91 -5.61 -19.74
CA VAL A 253 -14.87 -4.38 -18.94
C VAL A 253 -14.55 -4.74 -17.51
N LEU A 254 -13.63 -4.02 -16.88
CA LEU A 254 -13.25 -4.19 -15.49
C LEU A 254 -12.68 -2.88 -14.91
N ALA A 255 -12.50 -2.85 -13.60
CA ALA A 255 -11.53 -1.97 -12.96
C ALA A 255 -10.30 -2.79 -12.56
N ASP A 256 -9.17 -2.14 -12.34
CA ASP A 256 -7.97 -2.74 -11.77
C ASP A 256 -7.91 -2.58 -10.24
N HIS A 257 -8.53 -1.54 -9.68
CA HIS A 257 -8.81 -1.42 -8.26
C HIS A 257 -9.94 -0.43 -7.99
N GLY A 258 -10.30 -0.26 -6.72
CA GLY A 258 -11.12 0.84 -6.22
C GLY A 258 -10.35 1.83 -5.35
N HIS A 259 -11.06 2.75 -4.72
CA HIS A 259 -10.53 3.71 -3.75
C HIS A 259 -11.14 3.54 -2.35
N ARG A 260 -10.50 4.10 -1.32
CA ARG A 260 -11.12 4.33 0.00
C ARG A 260 -11.90 5.64 0.04
N ASP A 261 -12.87 5.75 0.96
CA ASP A 261 -13.83 6.89 1.04
C ASP A 261 -13.11 8.23 1.11
N ASP A 262 -12.04 8.26 1.88
CA ASP A 262 -11.10 9.37 2.08
C ASP A 262 -10.01 9.48 1.01
N GLY A 263 -9.94 8.54 0.07
CA GLY A 263 -8.91 8.46 -0.97
C GLY A 263 -7.82 7.43 -0.68
N GLY A 264 -7.05 7.10 -1.71
CA GLY A 264 -5.98 6.10 -1.65
C GLY A 264 -6.41 4.65 -1.96
N HIS A 265 -5.42 3.87 -2.39
CA HIS A 265 -5.48 2.46 -2.80
C HIS A 265 -4.09 1.80 -2.59
N GLY A 266 -3.87 0.56 -3.01
CA GLY A 266 -2.61 -0.17 -2.79
C GLY A 266 -2.62 -1.20 -1.65
N GLY A 267 -3.70 -1.25 -0.87
CA GLY A 267 -3.92 -2.18 0.23
C GLY A 267 -4.65 -3.46 -0.18
N ALA A 268 -5.11 -4.23 0.81
CA ALA A 268 -5.83 -5.50 0.63
C ALA A 268 -7.32 -5.41 1.02
N GLU A 269 -7.80 -4.20 1.35
CA GLU A 269 -9.18 -3.95 1.72
C GLU A 269 -10.11 -4.43 0.60
N PRO A 270 -11.18 -5.19 0.91
CA PRO A 270 -12.11 -5.67 -0.11
C PRO A 270 -12.71 -4.55 -0.98
N THR A 271 -12.88 -3.34 -0.43
CA THR A 271 -13.45 -2.18 -1.13
C THR A 271 -12.59 -1.64 -2.27
N ILE A 272 -11.27 -1.87 -2.24
CA ILE A 272 -10.33 -1.47 -3.29
C ILE A 272 -9.84 -2.67 -4.11
N ARG A 273 -9.90 -3.88 -3.55
CA ARG A 273 -9.39 -5.10 -4.17
C ARG A 273 -10.43 -5.88 -4.98
N ILE A 274 -11.69 -5.85 -4.55
CA ILE A 274 -12.76 -6.55 -5.27
C ILE A 274 -13.45 -5.57 -6.18
N VAL A 275 -13.44 -5.87 -7.48
CA VAL A 275 -13.97 -5.04 -8.55
C VAL A 275 -15.11 -5.78 -9.27
N ARG A 276 -15.98 -5.02 -9.94
CA ARG A 276 -16.92 -5.60 -10.91
C ARG A 276 -16.19 -5.78 -12.24
N ALA A 277 -16.39 -6.91 -12.89
CA ALA A 277 -15.95 -7.12 -14.26
C ALA A 277 -17.06 -7.83 -15.05
N CYS A 278 -17.06 -7.69 -16.37
CA CYS A 278 -17.91 -8.53 -17.20
C CYS A 278 -17.35 -8.75 -18.59
N VAL A 279 -17.82 -9.83 -19.21
CA VAL A 279 -17.57 -10.17 -20.61
C VAL A 279 -18.92 -10.19 -21.32
N ALA A 280 -19.05 -9.52 -22.46
CA ALA A 280 -20.26 -9.49 -23.25
C ALA A 280 -19.96 -9.51 -24.75
N GLY A 281 -20.95 -9.88 -25.57
CA GLY A 281 -20.80 -9.93 -27.03
C GLY A 281 -21.03 -11.33 -27.59
N PRO A 282 -20.70 -11.58 -28.87
CA PRO A 282 -21.02 -12.83 -29.52
C PRO A 282 -20.30 -14.04 -28.90
N GLY A 283 -21.02 -15.17 -28.81
CA GLY A 283 -20.52 -16.40 -28.20
C GLY A 283 -20.32 -16.33 -26.69
N VAL A 284 -20.83 -15.28 -26.02
CA VAL A 284 -20.79 -15.14 -24.55
C VAL A 284 -22.18 -15.41 -23.97
N PRO A 285 -22.33 -16.41 -23.08
CA PRO A 285 -23.62 -16.70 -22.46
C PRO A 285 -24.00 -15.63 -21.43
N VAL A 286 -25.30 -15.52 -21.16
CA VAL A 286 -25.79 -14.69 -20.06
C VAL A 286 -25.65 -15.46 -18.75
N ARG A 287 -24.78 -14.99 -17.87
CA ARG A 287 -24.56 -15.57 -16.54
C ARG A 287 -24.34 -14.45 -15.53
N ARG A 288 -25.06 -14.48 -14.41
CA ARG A 288 -24.92 -13.47 -13.36
C ARG A 288 -24.40 -14.09 -12.08
N VAL A 289 -23.30 -13.56 -11.58
CA VAL A 289 -22.85 -13.84 -10.20
C VAL A 289 -23.63 -12.92 -9.26
N PRO A 290 -24.15 -13.43 -8.13
CA PRO A 290 -24.80 -12.58 -7.14
C PRO A 290 -23.88 -11.41 -6.72
N PRO A 291 -24.41 -10.19 -6.49
CA PRO A 291 -23.60 -9.04 -6.09
C PRO A 291 -22.76 -9.22 -4.82
N ARG A 292 -23.11 -10.22 -3.99
CA ARG A 292 -22.38 -10.61 -2.78
C ARG A 292 -21.74 -12.00 -2.88
N GLY A 293 -21.74 -12.60 -4.07
CA GLY A 293 -21.11 -13.90 -4.33
C GLY A 293 -19.58 -13.83 -4.19
N PRO A 294 -18.90 -14.96 -3.98
CA PRO A 294 -17.44 -14.97 -3.89
C PRO A 294 -16.78 -14.49 -5.22
N PRO A 295 -15.72 -13.68 -5.17
CA PRO A 295 -15.01 -13.26 -6.38
C PRO A 295 -14.12 -14.37 -6.94
N ILE A 296 -13.97 -14.41 -8.26
CA ILE A 296 -12.88 -15.15 -8.93
C ILE A 296 -11.61 -14.29 -8.95
N HIS A 297 -10.46 -14.85 -9.32
CA HIS A 297 -9.23 -14.06 -9.39
C HIS A 297 -9.01 -13.47 -10.79
N LEU A 298 -8.31 -12.33 -10.88
CA LEU A 298 -8.02 -11.65 -12.16
C LEU A 298 -7.28 -12.53 -13.18
N VAL A 299 -6.47 -13.48 -12.71
CA VAL A 299 -5.81 -14.49 -13.58
C VAL A 299 -6.81 -15.35 -14.35
N ASP A 300 -7.99 -15.62 -13.79
CA ASP A 300 -9.04 -16.39 -14.46
C ASP A 300 -9.68 -15.55 -15.60
N LEU A 301 -9.85 -14.24 -15.38
CA LEU A 301 -10.31 -13.31 -16.42
C LEU A 301 -9.24 -13.09 -17.50
N SER A 302 -7.96 -13.05 -17.12
CA SER A 302 -6.84 -13.05 -18.07
C SER A 302 -6.86 -14.30 -18.95
N ALA A 303 -7.03 -15.49 -18.38
CA ALA A 303 -7.15 -16.74 -19.16
C ALA A 303 -8.35 -16.74 -20.14
N ALA A 304 -9.47 -16.12 -19.75
CA ALA A 304 -10.60 -15.87 -20.64
C ALA A 304 -10.26 -14.91 -21.79
N LEU A 305 -9.44 -13.89 -21.53
CA LEU A 305 -8.98 -12.93 -22.52
C LEU A 305 -8.02 -13.57 -23.53
N PHE A 306 -7.02 -14.34 -23.08
CA PHE A 306 -6.12 -15.13 -23.94
C PHE A 306 -6.92 -16.03 -24.89
N ARG A 307 -7.85 -16.83 -24.38
CA ARG A 307 -8.72 -17.68 -25.21
C ARG A 307 -9.57 -16.89 -26.21
N SER A 308 -10.03 -15.70 -25.82
CA SER A 308 -10.82 -14.84 -26.72
C SER A 308 -9.99 -14.21 -27.85
N VAL A 309 -8.66 -14.19 -27.73
CA VAL A 309 -7.77 -13.80 -28.83
C VAL A 309 -7.17 -14.97 -29.61
N GLY A 310 -7.61 -16.20 -29.33
CA GLY A 310 -7.09 -17.42 -29.97
C GLY A 310 -5.71 -17.84 -29.45
N LEU A 311 -5.32 -17.35 -28.27
CA LEU A 311 -4.04 -17.67 -27.63
C LEU A 311 -4.23 -18.59 -26.42
N GLU A 312 -3.22 -19.41 -26.15
CA GLU A 312 -3.10 -20.13 -24.89
C GLU A 312 -2.49 -19.22 -23.83
N SER A 313 -2.90 -19.38 -22.57
CA SER A 313 -2.24 -18.70 -21.45
C SER A 313 -0.82 -19.25 -21.26
N PRO A 314 0.14 -18.45 -20.79
CA PRO A 314 1.47 -18.94 -20.47
C PRO A 314 1.40 -20.13 -19.51
N PRO A 315 2.23 -21.19 -19.66
CA PRO A 315 2.15 -22.40 -18.84
C PRO A 315 2.25 -22.13 -17.32
N GLU A 316 2.94 -21.07 -16.92
CA GLU A 316 3.09 -20.70 -15.51
C GLU A 316 1.95 -19.82 -14.98
N ALA A 317 1.03 -19.36 -15.83
CA ALA A 317 -0.14 -18.59 -15.41
C ALA A 317 -1.19 -19.52 -14.78
N PRO A 318 -1.61 -19.28 -13.52
CA PRO A 318 -2.56 -20.15 -12.82
C PRO A 318 -4.03 -19.94 -13.25
N GLY A 319 -4.27 -19.15 -14.30
CA GLY A 319 -5.61 -18.77 -14.74
C GLY A 319 -6.43 -19.98 -15.18
N ARG A 320 -7.69 -20.05 -14.71
CA ARG A 320 -8.59 -21.18 -14.96
C ARG A 320 -9.70 -20.79 -15.93
N GLU A 321 -10.47 -21.79 -16.35
CA GLU A 321 -11.76 -21.55 -17.00
C GLU A 321 -12.70 -20.78 -16.06
N VAL A 322 -13.51 -19.85 -16.59
CA VAL A 322 -14.40 -18.99 -15.78
C VAL A 322 -15.43 -19.83 -15.00
N ALA A 323 -16.01 -20.88 -15.58
CA ALA A 323 -16.89 -21.79 -14.84
C ALA A 323 -16.15 -22.54 -13.73
N ALA A 324 -14.93 -23.03 -13.98
CA ALA A 324 -14.14 -23.71 -12.96
C ALA A 324 -13.81 -22.74 -11.81
N ALA A 325 -13.47 -21.50 -12.13
CA ALA A 325 -13.25 -20.44 -11.16
C ALA A 325 -14.53 -20.09 -10.39
N LEU A 326 -15.68 -19.98 -11.05
CA LEU A 326 -16.96 -19.74 -10.38
C LEU A 326 -17.41 -20.90 -9.48
N ALA A 327 -17.09 -22.13 -9.86
CA ALA A 327 -17.34 -23.32 -9.05
C ALA A 327 -16.41 -23.41 -7.82
N ALA A 328 -15.17 -22.94 -7.94
CA ALA A 328 -14.19 -22.88 -6.85
C ALA A 328 -13.46 -21.52 -6.77
N PRO A 329 -14.09 -20.45 -6.27
CA PRO A 329 -13.61 -19.06 -6.37
C PRO A 329 -12.26 -18.75 -5.70
N ALA A 330 -11.78 -19.61 -4.80
CA ALA A 330 -10.44 -19.50 -4.20
C ALA A 330 -10.15 -18.13 -3.55
N LYS A 331 -11.14 -17.56 -2.85
CA LYS A 331 -11.06 -16.25 -2.19
C LYS A 331 -9.79 -16.11 -1.34
N ASP A 332 -9.12 -14.95 -1.48
CA ASP A 332 -7.93 -14.54 -0.71
C ASP A 332 -6.69 -15.46 -0.90
N ARG A 333 -6.75 -16.47 -1.78
CA ARG A 333 -5.64 -17.43 -1.98
C ARG A 333 -4.40 -16.84 -2.64
N THR A 334 -4.54 -15.68 -3.28
CA THR A 334 -3.44 -14.96 -3.92
C THR A 334 -2.85 -13.86 -3.04
N LEU A 335 -3.42 -13.62 -1.85
CA LEU A 335 -2.84 -12.67 -0.91
C LEU A 335 -1.57 -13.25 -0.28
N PRO A 336 -0.45 -12.51 -0.27
CA PRO A 336 0.76 -12.98 0.38
C PRO A 336 0.53 -13.08 1.89
N ALA A 337 0.96 -14.19 2.48
CA ALA A 337 0.82 -14.46 3.91
C ALA A 337 2.18 -14.85 4.52
N PRO A 338 2.49 -14.41 5.76
CA PRO A 338 3.69 -14.85 6.44
C PRO A 338 3.66 -16.36 6.66
N SER A 339 4.80 -17.03 6.47
CA SER A 339 4.96 -18.43 6.88
C SER A 339 4.80 -18.59 8.39
N TRP A 340 4.42 -19.79 8.83
CA TRP A 340 4.27 -20.10 10.26
C TRP A 340 5.56 -19.85 11.07
N TRP A 341 6.74 -20.07 10.49
CA TRP A 341 8.01 -19.82 11.19
C TRP A 341 8.24 -18.31 11.41
N ARG A 342 7.80 -17.44 10.50
CA ARG A 342 7.87 -15.98 10.68
C ARG A 342 6.99 -15.54 11.83
N TRP A 343 5.83 -16.17 12.00
CA TRP A 343 4.97 -15.97 13.16
C TRP A 343 5.66 -16.36 14.47
N VAL A 344 6.34 -17.50 14.49
CA VAL A 344 7.11 -17.95 15.67
C VAL A 344 8.21 -16.94 16.02
N VAL A 345 9.00 -16.50 15.05
CA VAL A 345 10.08 -15.52 15.27
C VAL A 345 9.50 -14.18 15.75
N ALA A 346 8.42 -13.69 15.12
CA ALA A 346 7.73 -12.47 15.53
C ALA A 346 7.22 -12.55 16.97
N ALA A 347 6.62 -13.69 17.36
CA ALA A 347 6.15 -13.93 18.71
C ALA A 347 7.30 -13.93 19.74
N ILE A 348 8.44 -14.57 19.41
CA ILE A 348 9.63 -14.58 20.27
C ILE A 348 10.17 -13.16 20.48
N VAL A 349 10.24 -12.34 19.42
CA VAL A 349 10.71 -10.95 19.50
C VAL A 349 9.84 -10.13 20.46
N VAL A 350 8.51 -10.19 20.31
CA VAL A 350 7.58 -9.44 21.17
C VAL A 350 7.57 -9.98 22.61
N ALA A 351 7.54 -11.31 22.78
CA ALA A 351 7.52 -11.94 24.09
C ALA A 351 8.80 -11.64 24.90
N SER A 352 9.96 -11.64 24.25
CA SER A 352 11.25 -11.32 24.89
C SER A 352 11.28 -9.87 25.39
N ALA A 353 10.77 -8.92 24.61
CA ALA A 353 10.65 -7.52 25.02
C ALA A 353 9.65 -7.35 26.18
N GLY A 354 8.50 -8.03 26.11
CA GLY A 354 7.50 -8.04 27.17
C GLY A 354 8.03 -8.61 28.48
N TYR A 355 8.74 -9.73 28.42
CA TYR A 355 9.36 -10.40 29.57
C TYR A 355 10.42 -9.51 30.24
N ALA A 356 11.28 -8.86 29.45
CA ALA A 356 12.27 -7.92 29.95
C ALA A 356 11.61 -6.73 30.68
N GLY A 357 10.47 -6.25 30.18
CA GLY A 357 9.65 -5.21 30.84
C GLY A 357 9.03 -5.69 32.16
N ALA A 358 8.42 -6.87 32.15
CA ALA A 358 7.73 -7.46 33.31
C ALA A 358 8.69 -7.74 34.48
N ARG A 359 9.90 -8.24 34.20
CA ARG A 359 10.95 -8.46 35.21
C ARG A 359 11.32 -7.20 35.99
N ARG A 360 11.07 -6.01 35.42
CA ARG A 360 11.32 -4.72 36.10
C ARG A 360 10.12 -4.22 36.92
N ARG A 361 9.07 -5.03 37.11
CA ARG A 361 7.80 -4.69 37.80
C ARG A 361 7.12 -3.41 37.28
N ARG A 362 7.25 -3.15 35.97
CA ARG A 362 6.67 -1.98 35.32
C ARG A 362 5.68 -2.46 34.27
N TRP A 363 4.42 -2.67 34.65
CA TRP A 363 3.37 -3.10 33.70
C TRP A 363 3.18 -2.09 32.55
N TRP A 364 3.41 -0.81 32.82
CA TRP A 364 3.45 0.27 31.83
C TRP A 364 4.63 0.16 30.84
N ALA A 365 5.64 -0.68 31.11
CA ALA A 365 6.71 -0.99 30.16
C ALA A 365 6.24 -1.98 29.09
N SER A 366 5.20 -2.77 29.37
CA SER A 366 4.64 -3.74 28.43
C SER A 366 3.63 -3.09 27.47
N CYS A 367 2.90 -2.06 27.92
CA CYS A 367 2.04 -1.24 27.07
C CYS A 367 2.14 0.22 27.51
N PRO A 368 3.04 1.02 26.90
CA PRO A 368 3.24 2.40 27.28
C PRO A 368 2.01 3.24 26.90
N PRO A 369 1.42 4.03 27.82
CA PRO A 369 0.25 4.86 27.49
C PRO A 369 0.49 5.77 26.28
N TRP A 370 1.67 6.38 26.18
CA TRP A 370 2.03 7.24 25.05
C TRP A 370 1.90 6.52 23.69
N PHE A 371 2.29 5.25 23.63
CA PHE A 371 2.23 4.44 22.40
C PHE A 371 0.80 4.03 22.09
N ALA A 372 0.03 3.63 23.12
CA ALA A 372 -1.39 3.32 22.96
C ALA A 372 -2.20 4.51 22.45
N PHE A 373 -1.97 5.71 23.01
CA PHE A 373 -2.61 6.95 22.54
C PHE A 373 -2.16 7.35 21.14
N ALA A 374 -0.87 7.20 20.80
CA ALA A 374 -0.38 7.45 19.44
C ALA A 374 -1.03 6.52 18.42
N ALA A 375 -1.11 5.21 18.73
CA ALA A 375 -1.74 4.22 17.86
C ALA A 375 -3.25 4.47 17.73
N ALA A 376 -3.94 4.76 18.84
CA ALA A 376 -5.36 5.09 18.82
C ALA A 376 -5.65 6.37 18.01
N GLY A 377 -4.83 7.40 18.15
CA GLY A 377 -4.94 8.63 17.36
C GLY A 377 -4.82 8.38 15.86
N CYS A 378 -3.86 7.55 15.43
CA CYS A 378 -3.76 7.14 14.03
C CYS A 378 -5.00 6.37 13.56
N VAL A 379 -5.54 5.46 14.36
CA VAL A 379 -6.75 4.70 13.99
C VAL A 379 -7.98 5.60 13.92
N VAL A 380 -8.11 6.59 14.80
CA VAL A 380 -9.22 7.55 14.77
C VAL A 380 -9.15 8.44 13.53
N VAL A 381 -7.95 8.91 13.16
CA VAL A 381 -7.79 9.85 12.03
C VAL A 381 -7.78 9.14 10.67
N PHE A 382 -7.18 7.96 10.56
CA PHE A 382 -6.96 7.30 9.27
C PHE A 382 -7.64 5.92 9.14
N GLY A 383 -8.20 5.38 10.22
CA GLY A 383 -8.67 4.00 10.28
C GLY A 383 -7.55 2.98 10.50
N LEU A 384 -7.87 1.70 10.30
CA LEU A 384 -6.89 0.62 10.50
C LEU A 384 -5.73 0.73 9.51
N PRO A 385 -4.47 0.53 9.95
CA PRO A 385 -3.29 0.62 9.09
C PRO A 385 -3.42 -0.22 7.82
N SER A 386 -3.31 0.44 6.68
CA SER A 386 -3.21 -0.17 5.37
C SER A 386 -2.22 0.61 4.54
N LEU A 387 -1.68 -0.06 3.52
CA LEU A 387 -0.90 0.58 2.50
C LEU A 387 -1.69 1.75 1.91
N SER A 388 -2.99 1.66 1.71
CA SER A 388 -3.83 2.76 1.18
C SER A 388 -3.94 4.03 2.00
N ILE A 389 -3.39 4.06 3.21
CA ILE A 389 -3.43 5.26 4.06
C ILE A 389 -2.24 6.17 3.72
N PRO A 390 -2.48 7.47 3.42
CA PRO A 390 -1.42 8.43 3.14
C PRO A 390 -0.38 8.57 4.24
N ALA A 391 -0.65 8.25 5.51
CA ALA A 391 0.36 8.25 6.57
C ALA A 391 1.45 7.17 6.41
N VAL A 392 1.23 6.15 5.58
CA VAL A 392 2.07 4.95 5.49
C VAL A 392 3.22 5.12 4.49
N TYR A 393 3.02 5.84 3.38
CA TYR A 393 4.01 6.00 2.29
C TYR A 393 4.99 7.17 2.42
N PRO A 394 4.60 8.41 2.78
CA PRO A 394 5.47 9.54 2.65
C PRO A 394 6.61 9.46 3.67
N PRO A 395 7.82 9.88 3.27
CA PRO A 395 8.93 10.04 4.20
C PRO A 395 8.63 11.24 5.11
N LEU A 396 8.21 10.98 6.35
CA LEU A 396 7.85 11.98 7.39
C LEU A 396 6.47 12.66 7.14
N GLY A 397 5.39 11.88 7.15
CA GLY A 397 4.04 12.42 7.07
C GLY A 397 3.71 13.33 8.27
N ARG A 398 3.55 14.64 8.02
CA ARG A 398 3.07 15.62 9.00
C ARG A 398 1.76 15.15 9.63
N ASP A 399 0.87 14.60 8.82
CA ASP A 399 -0.46 14.16 9.25
C ASP A 399 -0.37 12.98 10.21
N ALA A 400 0.60 12.07 10.02
CA ALA A 400 0.87 10.98 10.96
C ALA A 400 1.33 11.53 12.32
N ALA A 401 2.26 12.48 12.32
CA ALA A 401 2.73 13.12 13.55
C ALA A 401 1.61 13.88 14.27
N VAL A 402 0.75 14.57 13.52
CA VAL A 402 -0.44 15.27 14.05
C VAL A 402 -1.42 14.28 14.66
N ALA A 403 -1.74 13.18 13.98
CA ALA A 403 -2.62 12.13 14.50
C ALA A 403 -2.06 11.47 15.76
N MET A 404 -0.73 11.29 15.85
CA MET A 404 -0.06 10.76 17.03
C MET A 404 0.11 11.79 18.16
N GLY A 405 -0.27 13.05 17.95
CA GLY A 405 0.01 14.19 18.81
C GLY A 405 -0.22 13.94 20.32
N PRO A 406 -1.40 13.45 20.75
CA PRO A 406 -1.65 13.15 22.16
C PRO A 406 -0.63 12.17 22.77
N GLY A 407 -0.27 11.12 22.02
CA GLY A 407 0.75 10.17 22.43
C GLY A 407 2.15 10.78 22.47
N LEU A 408 2.51 11.61 21.47
CA LEU A 408 3.81 12.27 21.42
C LEU A 408 4.00 13.27 22.58
N VAL A 409 2.95 13.98 22.99
CA VAL A 409 2.96 14.84 24.18
C VAL A 409 3.27 14.02 25.44
N LEU A 410 2.63 12.86 25.61
CA LEU A 410 2.92 11.97 26.74
C LEU A 410 4.36 11.45 26.73
N ALA A 411 4.94 11.19 25.55
CA ALA A 411 6.34 10.81 25.42
C ALA A 411 7.28 11.94 25.87
N VAL A 412 7.02 13.19 25.46
CA VAL A 412 7.77 14.38 25.88
C VAL A 412 7.67 14.58 27.40
N LEU A 413 6.46 14.52 27.96
CA LEU A 413 6.23 14.65 29.41
C LEU A 413 6.93 13.55 30.21
N GLY A 414 6.98 12.32 29.67
CA GLY A 414 7.76 11.22 30.24
C GLY A 414 9.25 11.54 30.29
N GLY A 415 9.79 12.16 29.24
CA GLY A 415 11.16 12.67 29.18
C GLY A 415 11.41 13.75 30.23
N VAL A 416 10.54 14.77 30.28
CA VAL A 416 10.61 15.88 31.25
C VAL A 416 10.61 15.36 32.69
N ARG A 417 9.69 14.46 33.03
CA ARG A 417 9.61 13.84 34.37
C ARG A 417 10.87 13.07 34.73
N SER A 418 11.45 12.34 33.77
CA SER A 418 12.71 11.61 33.93
C SER A 418 13.89 12.56 34.15
N GLY A 419 13.97 13.64 33.37
CA GLY A 419 15.00 14.68 33.51
C GLY A 419 14.95 15.39 34.86
N HIS A 420 13.75 15.77 35.33
CA HIS A 420 13.59 16.37 36.66
C HIS A 420 14.01 15.45 37.81
N ARG A 421 13.81 14.14 37.67
CA ARG A 421 14.24 13.15 38.66
C ARG A 421 15.74 12.87 38.63
N GLY A 422 16.47 13.44 37.66
CA GLY A 422 17.89 13.19 37.47
C GLY A 422 18.20 11.74 37.09
N THR A 423 17.22 10.99 36.58
CA THR A 423 17.46 9.60 36.17
C THR A 423 18.26 9.56 34.88
N SER A 424 19.21 8.63 34.80
CA SER A 424 19.99 8.40 33.57
C SER A 424 19.03 8.13 32.39
N PRO A 425 19.21 8.78 31.23
CA PRO A 425 18.21 8.73 30.18
C PRO A 425 17.99 7.32 29.61
N LEU A 426 19.06 6.58 29.30
CA LEU A 426 18.96 5.28 28.63
C LEU A 426 18.18 4.22 29.45
N PRO A 427 18.48 4.00 30.75
CA PRO A 427 17.69 3.08 31.58
C PRO A 427 16.24 3.52 31.81
N ALA A 428 15.94 4.81 31.70
CA ALA A 428 14.59 5.36 31.84
C ALA A 428 13.78 5.25 30.54
N TRP A 429 14.45 5.41 29.38
CA TRP A 429 13.86 5.28 28.04
C TRP A 429 13.55 3.83 27.69
N TRP A 430 14.53 2.92 27.82
CA TRP A 430 14.41 1.55 27.31
C TRP A 430 13.11 0.81 27.67
N PRO A 431 12.65 0.81 28.94
CA PRO A 431 11.42 0.11 29.31
C PRO A 431 10.17 0.61 28.58
N SER A 432 10.11 1.90 28.22
CA SER A 432 8.94 2.50 27.56
C SER A 432 8.92 2.31 26.04
N PHE A 433 10.02 1.84 25.43
CA PHE A 433 10.18 1.78 23.98
C PHE A 433 10.54 0.37 23.46
N ALA A 434 11.00 -0.53 24.34
CA ALA A 434 11.38 -1.89 23.96
C ALA A 434 10.23 -2.68 23.31
N VAL A 435 9.03 -2.67 23.89
CA VAL A 435 7.88 -3.37 23.32
C VAL A 435 7.41 -2.74 22.01
N PRO A 436 7.16 -1.41 21.91
CA PRO A 436 6.86 -0.78 20.62
C PRO A 436 7.89 -1.09 19.53
N ALA A 437 9.18 -1.03 19.84
CA ALA A 437 10.25 -1.38 18.91
C ALA A 437 10.20 -2.86 18.49
N ALA A 438 9.92 -3.76 19.43
CA ALA A 438 9.75 -5.18 19.15
C ALA A 438 8.53 -5.47 18.27
N VAL A 439 7.42 -4.76 18.44
CA VAL A 439 6.26 -4.85 17.54
C VAL A 439 6.64 -4.40 16.11
N GLY A 440 7.40 -3.32 15.98
CA GLY A 440 7.91 -2.87 14.67
C GLY A 440 8.82 -3.92 14.03
N GLY A 441 9.76 -4.48 14.80
CA GLY A 441 10.64 -5.57 14.35
C GLY A 441 9.87 -6.84 13.94
N ALA A 442 8.85 -7.22 14.70
CA ALA A 442 7.97 -8.33 14.36
C ALA A 442 7.23 -8.08 13.04
N CYS A 443 6.76 -6.87 12.77
CA CYS A 443 6.14 -6.54 11.48
C CYS A 443 7.12 -6.68 10.30
N ILE A 444 8.38 -6.31 10.48
CA ILE A 444 9.44 -6.50 9.47
C ILE A 444 9.69 -7.99 9.23
N VAL A 445 9.75 -8.82 10.29
CA VAL A 445 9.89 -10.28 10.17
C VAL A 445 8.72 -10.89 9.41
N LEU A 446 7.49 -10.50 9.75
CA LEU A 446 6.28 -10.99 9.08
C LEU A 446 6.26 -10.59 7.59
N SER A 447 6.79 -9.40 7.28
CA SER A 447 6.81 -8.84 5.93
C SER A 447 8.08 -9.15 5.15
N ALA A 448 8.96 -10.03 5.64
CA ALA A 448 10.24 -10.30 5.01
C ALA A 448 10.09 -10.84 3.57
N GLY A 449 10.99 -10.46 2.67
CA GLY A 449 10.92 -10.77 1.25
C GLY A 449 11.33 -9.57 0.41
N SER A 450 11.52 -9.78 -0.88
CA SER A 450 11.85 -8.71 -1.83
C SER A 450 10.79 -8.68 -2.93
N PRO A 451 9.95 -7.63 -3.01
CA PRO A 451 9.78 -6.55 -2.02
C PRO A 451 9.07 -7.01 -0.72
N PRO A 452 9.22 -6.30 0.41
CA PRO A 452 8.73 -6.75 1.72
C PRO A 452 7.27 -6.33 1.99
N LEU A 453 6.37 -6.79 1.11
CA LEU A 453 4.97 -6.41 1.11
C LEU A 453 4.10 -7.57 1.59
N VAL A 454 3.39 -7.36 2.70
CA VAL A 454 2.38 -8.29 3.21
C VAL A 454 1.21 -7.45 3.71
N PRO A 455 -0.04 -7.79 3.33
CA PRO A 455 -1.25 -7.13 3.81
C PRO A 455 -1.21 -6.88 5.31
N ARG A 456 -1.57 -5.66 5.71
CA ARG A 456 -1.59 -5.15 7.10
C ARG A 456 -0.21 -5.00 7.73
N TRP A 457 0.64 -6.02 7.73
CA TRP A 457 1.91 -6.02 8.50
C TRP A 457 2.92 -4.99 8.00
N THR A 458 3.03 -4.80 6.68
CA THR A 458 3.88 -3.74 6.11
C THR A 458 3.44 -2.35 6.57
N ALA A 459 2.13 -2.09 6.55
CA ALA A 459 1.55 -0.81 6.95
C ALA A 459 1.68 -0.54 8.46
N VAL A 460 1.37 -1.55 9.29
CA VAL A 460 1.54 -1.47 10.75
C VAL A 460 3.01 -1.23 11.09
N GLY A 461 3.93 -1.96 10.47
CA GLY A 461 5.37 -1.79 10.70
C GLY A 461 5.84 -0.36 10.42
N SER A 462 5.39 0.23 9.31
CA SER A 462 5.68 1.62 8.95
C SER A 462 5.16 2.62 9.99
N LEU A 463 3.92 2.48 10.47
CA LEU A 463 3.34 3.37 11.48
C LEU A 463 3.99 3.20 12.85
N VAL A 464 4.30 1.97 13.27
CA VAL A 464 4.99 1.72 14.53
C VAL A 464 6.38 2.34 14.51
N ALA A 465 7.11 2.26 13.38
CA ALA A 465 8.39 2.91 13.23
C ALA A 465 8.29 4.45 13.33
N ILE A 466 7.23 5.07 12.79
CA ILE A 466 6.96 6.51 12.98
C ILE A 466 6.78 6.83 14.47
N ALA A 467 5.90 6.09 15.16
CA ALA A 467 5.59 6.32 16.57
C ALA A 467 6.83 6.16 17.47
N VAL A 468 7.62 5.10 17.25
CA VAL A 468 8.88 4.86 17.98
C VAL A 468 9.91 5.94 17.70
N GLY A 469 10.07 6.34 16.44
CA GLY A 469 10.99 7.39 16.03
C GLY A 469 10.68 8.74 16.66
N TYR A 470 9.48 9.27 16.44
CA TYR A 470 9.05 10.56 17.01
C TYR A 470 8.93 10.50 18.53
N GLY A 471 8.41 9.40 19.09
CA GLY A 471 8.33 9.22 20.53
C GLY A 471 9.71 9.28 21.19
N SER A 472 10.73 8.65 20.59
CA SER A 472 12.10 8.68 21.12
C SER A 472 12.71 10.08 21.04
N ILE A 473 12.52 10.79 19.92
CA ILE A 473 12.98 12.17 19.75
C ILE A 473 12.32 13.09 20.78
N GLY A 474 10.98 13.06 20.89
CA GLY A 474 10.23 13.88 21.83
C GLY A 474 10.62 13.60 23.28
N TRP A 475 10.80 12.32 23.64
CA TRP A 475 11.25 11.92 24.96
C TRP A 475 12.66 12.46 25.28
N GLY A 476 13.61 12.35 24.33
CA GLY A 476 14.97 12.85 24.49
C GLY A 476 15.05 14.37 24.62
N ILE A 477 14.26 15.10 23.82
CA ILE A 477 14.11 16.56 23.93
C ILE A 477 13.56 16.94 25.30
N GLY A 478 12.46 16.30 25.72
CA GLY A 478 11.83 16.57 27.03
C GLY A 478 12.80 16.35 28.20
N TRP A 479 13.56 15.26 28.16
CA TRP A 479 14.60 14.99 29.16
C TRP A 479 15.66 16.09 29.18
N SER A 480 16.16 16.50 28.01
CA SER A 480 17.22 17.50 27.88
C SER A 480 16.78 18.87 28.39
N LEU A 481 15.57 19.31 28.03
CA LEU A 481 14.99 20.57 28.51
C LEU A 481 14.87 20.59 30.04
N ALA A 482 14.34 19.52 30.64
CA ALA A 482 14.19 19.45 32.09
C ALA A 482 15.53 19.46 32.83
N ALA A 483 16.56 18.79 32.29
CA ALA A 483 17.90 18.78 32.86
C ALA A 483 18.57 20.18 32.83
N ILE A 484 18.34 20.95 31.77
CA ILE A 484 18.87 22.31 31.61
C ILE A 484 18.12 23.30 32.51
N VAL A 485 16.78 23.31 32.45
CA VAL A 485 15.94 24.24 33.23
C VAL A 485 16.04 23.98 34.73
N GLY A 486 16.11 22.71 35.14
CA GLY A 486 16.29 22.34 36.54
C GLY A 486 17.55 22.96 37.17
N ARG A 487 18.61 23.21 36.38
CA ARG A 487 19.80 23.93 36.85
C ARG A 487 19.61 25.44 36.94
N ALA A 488 18.92 26.06 35.99
CA ALA A 488 18.70 27.51 36.01
C ALA A 488 17.96 27.94 37.30
N VAL A 489 17.02 27.11 37.75
CA VAL A 489 16.23 27.34 38.98
C VAL A 489 17.06 27.09 40.25
N VAL A 490 17.86 26.01 40.28
CA VAL A 490 18.72 25.69 41.45
C VAL A 490 19.92 26.63 41.55
N GLY A 491 20.45 27.12 40.43
CA GLY A 491 21.53 28.10 40.37
C GLY A 491 21.11 29.46 40.94
N ARG A 492 19.90 29.95 40.60
CA ARG A 492 19.36 31.20 41.18
C ARG A 492 19.11 31.09 42.69
N ARG A 493 18.58 29.96 43.17
CA ARG A 493 18.38 29.75 44.63
C ARG A 493 19.67 29.69 45.44
N ARG A 494 20.84 29.51 44.80
CA ARG A 494 22.16 29.54 45.44
C ARG A 494 22.89 30.86 45.29
N SER A 495 22.44 31.76 44.41
CA SER A 495 22.97 33.13 44.30
C SER A 495 22.22 34.12 45.18
N ASP A 496 20.98 33.79 45.56
CA ASP A 496 20.07 34.68 46.28
C ASP A 496 20.01 34.38 47.80
N GLY A 497 20.85 33.47 48.30
CA GLY A 497 21.00 33.15 49.73
C GLY A 497 22.44 32.78 50.03
#